data_AF-A0A1H7VQP4-F1
#
_entry.id   AF-A0A1H7VQP4-F1
#
_cell.length_a   1.000
_cell.length_b   1.000
_cell.length_c   1.000
_cell.angle_alpha   90.00
_cell.angle_beta   90.00
_cell.angle_gamma   90.00
#
_symmetry.space_group_name_H-M   'P 1'
#
loop_
_entity.id
_entity.type
_entity.pdbx_description
1 polymer ?
#
loop_
_entity_poly.entity_id
_entity_poly.type
_entity_poly.pdbx_seq_one_letter_code
_entity_poly.pdbx_strand_id
1 'polypeptide(L)'
;MEITEGLESKSIEELHEINRQLVALIRDKEREREREVKGQFAIGDQVWFRRTKNGEIIHGIVKGINLNTLRVQKIGSHVRWAVSPSLCHKEFEKLFRGHEASMPAKTQMMTGYSVGLSR
;
A
#
# COMPACT_ATOMS: atom_id res chain seq x y z
N MET A 1 -23.49 15.04 -27.66
CA MET A 1 -23.52 16.44 -27.21
C MET A 1 -22.09 16.86 -27.04
N GLU A 2 -21.58 17.64 -27.99
CA GLU A 2 -20.23 18.16 -27.97
C GLU A 2 -20.17 19.33 -26.99
N ILE A 3 -19.42 19.17 -25.90
CA ILE A 3 -19.29 20.17 -24.82
C ILE A 3 -18.76 21.51 -25.37
N THR A 4 -18.13 21.49 -26.54
CA THR A 4 -17.54 22.62 -27.26
C THR A 4 -18.56 23.58 -27.85
N GLU A 5 -19.72 23.13 -28.33
CA GLU A 5 -20.71 23.98 -29.01
C GLU A 5 -21.34 25.04 -28.06
N GLY A 6 -21.37 24.76 -26.75
CA GLY A 6 -21.88 25.68 -25.73
C GLY A 6 -20.83 26.64 -25.14
N LEU A 7 -19.56 26.49 -25.51
CA LEU A 7 -18.46 27.33 -25.03
C LEU A 7 -18.16 28.48 -26.00
N GLU A 8 -18.40 28.29 -27.29
CA GLU A 8 -18.16 29.31 -28.33
C GLU A 8 -19.11 30.51 -28.24
N SER A 9 -20.26 30.34 -27.58
CA SER A 9 -21.26 31.39 -27.37
C SER A 9 -21.09 32.19 -26.07
N LYS A 10 -20.06 31.88 -25.26
CA LYS A 10 -19.83 32.51 -23.95
C LYS A 10 -18.87 33.70 -24.05
N SER A 11 -19.05 34.66 -23.16
CA SER A 11 -18.12 35.78 -23.06
C SER A 11 -16.74 35.31 -22.57
N ILE A 12 -15.71 36.11 -22.85
CA ILE A 12 -14.35 35.84 -22.36
C ILE A 12 -14.31 35.79 -20.83
N GLU A 13 -15.08 36.64 -20.13
CA GLU A 13 -15.16 36.59 -18.67
C GLU A 13 -15.81 35.29 -18.16
N GLU A 14 -16.86 34.82 -18.84
CA GLU A 14 -17.54 33.56 -18.50
C GLU A 14 -16.61 32.35 -18.73
N LEU A 15 -15.83 32.35 -19.81
CA LEU A 15 -14.82 31.33 -20.07
C LEU A 15 -13.74 31.31 -18.98
N HIS A 16 -13.27 32.49 -18.54
CA HIS A 16 -12.31 32.57 -17.44
C HIS A 16 -12.89 32.09 -16.11
N GLU A 17 -14.17 32.37 -15.83
CA GLU A 17 -14.84 31.88 -14.63
C GLU A 17 -15.00 30.36 -14.65
N ILE A 18 -15.41 29.80 -15.79
CA ILE A 18 -15.49 28.34 -15.97
C ILE A 18 -14.13 27.69 -15.78
N ASN A 19 -13.06 28.29 -16.31
CA ASN A 19 -11.71 27.79 -16.14
C ASN A 19 -11.26 27.83 -14.67
N ARG A 20 -11.56 28.92 -13.94
CA ARG A 20 -11.28 29.00 -12.50
C ARG A 20 -12.00 27.89 -11.73
N GLN A 21 -13.27 27.63 -12.04
CA GLN A 21 -14.05 26.58 -11.41
C GLN A 21 -13.50 25.19 -11.73
N LEU A 22 -13.12 24.93 -12.99
CA LEU A 22 -12.49 23.67 -13.39
C LEU A 22 -11.17 23.44 -12.67
N VAL A 23 -10.30 24.45 -12.59
CA VAL A 23 -9.03 24.35 -11.86
C VAL A 23 -9.26 24.08 -10.37
N ALA A 24 -10.27 24.71 -9.75
CA ALA A 24 -10.62 24.45 -8.37
C ALA A 24 -11.10 23.00 -8.17
N LEU A 25 -11.99 22.51 -9.03
CA LEU A 25 -12.48 21.13 -8.99
C LEU A 25 -11.37 20.10 -9.17
N ILE A 26 -10.43 20.34 -10.10
CA ILE A 26 -9.27 19.47 -10.30
C ILE A 26 -8.40 19.43 -9.05
N ARG A 27 -8.08 20.59 -8.46
CA ARG A 27 -7.27 20.67 -7.23
C ARG A 27 -7.93 19.98 -6.04
N ASP A 28 -9.25 20.08 -5.90
CA ASP A 28 -9.97 19.43 -4.82
C ASP A 28 -9.99 17.91 -5.01
N LYS A 29 -10.17 17.42 -6.25
CA LYS A 29 -10.05 16.00 -6.59
C LYS A 29 -8.64 15.45 -6.36
N GLU A 30 -7.61 16.24 -6.67
CA GLU A 30 -6.23 15.89 -6.35
C GLU A 30 -6.02 15.78 -4.84
N ARG A 31 -6.50 16.73 -4.04
CA ARG A 31 -6.43 16.69 -2.57
C ARG A 31 -7.16 15.50 -1.97
N GLU A 32 -8.34 15.17 -2.49
CA GLU A 32 -9.12 13.99 -2.08
C GLU A 32 -8.29 12.70 -2.27
N ARG A 33 -7.73 12.53 -3.47
CA ARG A 33 -6.87 11.40 -3.80
C ARG A 33 -5.60 11.34 -2.94
N GLU A 34 -5.03 12.51 -2.65
CA GLU A 34 -3.84 12.64 -1.81
C GLU A 34 -4.09 12.13 -0.39
N ARG A 35 -5.28 12.44 0.17
CA ARG A 35 -5.69 11.96 1.50
C ARG A 35 -5.88 10.44 1.50
N GLU A 36 -6.50 9.88 0.47
CA GLU A 36 -6.69 8.43 0.35
C GLU A 36 -5.35 7.69 0.31
N VAL A 37 -4.40 8.16 -0.51
CA VAL A 37 -3.08 7.53 -0.66
C VAL A 37 -2.25 7.64 0.62
N LYS A 38 -2.22 8.83 1.26
CA LYS A 38 -1.51 9.03 2.53
C LYS A 38 -2.11 8.22 3.68
N GLY A 39 -3.42 7.93 3.64
CA GLY A 39 -4.04 7.03 4.60
C GLY A 39 -3.67 5.56 4.41
N GLN A 40 -3.33 5.16 3.18
CA GLN A 40 -3.06 3.76 2.84
C GLN A 40 -1.60 3.36 3.03
N PHE A 41 -0.62 4.24 2.81
CA PHE A 41 0.81 3.90 2.86
C PHE A 41 1.61 4.92 3.69
N ALA A 42 2.65 4.45 4.37
CA ALA A 42 3.61 5.25 5.12
C ALA A 42 5.04 5.00 4.64
N ILE A 43 5.93 5.98 4.85
CA ILE A 43 7.37 5.80 4.59
C ILE A 43 7.90 4.75 5.58
N GLY A 44 8.58 3.73 5.07
CA GLY A 44 9.07 2.59 5.83
C GLY A 44 8.22 1.33 5.67
N ASP A 45 7.00 1.43 5.12
CA ASP A 45 6.16 0.27 4.89
C ASP A 45 6.81 -0.70 3.88
N GLN A 46 6.74 -1.99 4.18
CA GLN A 46 7.07 -3.05 3.23
C GLN A 46 5.87 -3.26 2.31
N VAL A 47 6.14 -3.20 1.00
CA VAL A 47 5.14 -3.34 -0.05
C VAL A 47 5.66 -4.25 -1.14
N TRP A 48 4.74 -4.88 -1.85
CA TRP A 48 5.04 -5.61 -3.06
C TRP A 48 4.17 -5.11 -4.21
N PHE A 49 4.70 -5.20 -5.43
CA PHE A 49 3.96 -4.89 -6.66
C PHE A 49 4.43 -5.79 -7.80
N ARG A 50 3.56 -5.99 -8.80
CA ARG A 50 3.87 -6.78 -9.99
C ARG A 50 4.36 -5.87 -11.12
N ARG A 51 5.50 -6.21 -11.72
CA ARG A 51 6.06 -5.48 -12.85
C ARG A 51 5.30 -5.81 -14.14
N THR A 52 4.86 -4.78 -14.87
CA THR A 52 4.05 -4.93 -16.10
C THR A 52 4.78 -5.67 -17.22
N LYS A 53 6.10 -5.50 -17.34
CA LYS A 53 6.89 -6.03 -18.46
C LYS A 53 7.09 -7.55 -18.44
N ASN A 54 7.21 -8.15 -17.25
CA ASN A 54 7.60 -9.55 -17.08
C ASN A 54 6.79 -10.29 -16.00
N GLY A 55 5.83 -9.64 -15.35
CA GLY A 55 5.04 -10.24 -14.27
C GLY A 55 5.82 -10.49 -12.97
N GLU A 56 7.08 -10.05 -12.88
CA GLU A 56 7.92 -10.25 -11.70
C GLU A 56 7.34 -9.51 -10.48
N ILE A 57 7.29 -10.18 -9.34
CA ILE A 57 6.88 -9.58 -8.07
C ILE A 57 8.11 -8.94 -7.43
N ILE A 58 8.01 -7.65 -7.13
CA ILE A 58 9.06 -6.87 -6.51
C ILE A 58 8.64 -6.53 -5.09
N HIS A 59 9.41 -7.00 -4.11
CA HIS A 59 9.30 -6.59 -2.71
C HIS A 59 10.21 -5.39 -2.44
N GLY A 60 9.70 -4.41 -1.72
CA GLY A 60 10.42 -3.18 -1.47
C GLY A 60 9.89 -2.40 -0.27
N ILE A 61 10.62 -1.35 0.08
CA ILE A 61 10.30 -0.44 1.18
C ILE A 61 9.91 0.92 0.59
N VAL A 62 8.80 1.48 1.05
CA VAL A 62 8.39 2.84 0.68
C VAL A 62 9.39 3.85 1.24
N LYS A 63 10.06 4.59 0.35
CA LYS A 63 11.01 5.67 0.70
C LYS A 63 10.43 7.07 0.53
N GLY A 64 9.32 7.20 -0.19
CA GLY A 64 8.66 8.48 -0.39
C GLY A 64 7.28 8.30 -0.99
N ILE A 65 6.39 9.26 -0.72
CA ILE A 65 4.99 9.23 -1.14
C ILE A 65 4.68 10.55 -1.81
N ASN A 66 4.27 10.49 -3.07
CA ASN A 66 3.71 11.59 -3.83
C ASN A 66 2.22 11.33 -4.07
N LEU A 67 1.48 12.35 -4.51
CA LEU A 67 0.06 12.30 -4.91
C LEU A 67 -0.36 11.01 -5.61
N ASN A 68 0.35 10.65 -6.68
CA ASN A 68 -0.02 9.54 -7.56
C ASN A 68 1.04 8.43 -7.60
N THR A 69 2.13 8.55 -6.84
CA THR A 69 3.26 7.63 -6.95
C THR A 69 3.93 7.36 -5.60
N LEU A 70 4.22 6.09 -5.34
CA LEU A 70 5.09 5.62 -4.27
C LEU A 70 6.49 5.41 -4.82
N ARG A 71 7.49 5.93 -4.12
CA ARG A 71 8.90 5.63 -4.37
C ARG A 71 9.27 4.40 -3.55
N VAL A 72 9.40 3.25 -4.20
CA VAL A 72 9.69 1.97 -3.56
C VAL A 72 11.13 1.57 -3.85
N GLN A 73 11.92 1.27 -2.82
CA GLN A 73 13.26 0.72 -2.96
C GLN A 73 13.22 -0.80 -2.79
N LYS A 74 13.75 -1.56 -3.76
CA LYS A 74 13.78 -3.03 -3.69
C LYS A 74 14.66 -3.48 -2.50
N ILE A 75 14.20 -4.48 -1.74
CA ILE A 75 14.98 -5.04 -0.63
C ILE A 75 16.23 -5.71 -1.19
N GLY A 76 17.39 -5.45 -0.57
CA GLY A 76 18.68 -6.00 -1.01
C GLY A 76 19.27 -5.36 -2.28
N SER A 77 18.72 -4.23 -2.74
CA SER A 77 19.23 -3.52 -3.92
C SER A 77 19.11 -1.99 -3.77
N HIS A 78 19.89 -1.24 -4.56
CA HIS A 78 19.76 0.22 -4.67
C HIS A 78 18.75 0.66 -5.72
N VAL A 79 18.13 -0.29 -6.43
CA VAL A 79 17.13 0.00 -7.46
C VAL A 79 15.86 0.60 -6.83
N ARG A 80 15.40 1.71 -7.40
CA ARG A 80 14.19 2.43 -7.00
C ARG A 80 13.14 2.39 -8.11
N TRP A 81 11.88 2.29 -7.71
CA TRP A 81 10.73 2.29 -8.58
C TRP A 81 9.76 3.39 -8.18
N ALA A 82 9.14 4.01 -9.17
CA ALA A 82 7.96 4.84 -8.99
C ALA A 82 6.74 4.02 -9.39
N VAL A 83 5.85 3.73 -8.44
CA VAL A 83 4.71 2.83 -8.63
C VAL A 83 3.44 3.52 -8.20
N SER A 84 2.34 3.32 -8.92
CA SER A 84 1.04 3.82 -8.47
C SER A 84 0.65 3.14 -7.15
N PRO A 85 0.16 3.88 -6.14
CA PRO A 85 -0.36 3.29 -4.90
C PRO A 85 -1.38 2.17 -5.14
N SER A 86 -2.21 2.30 -6.19
CA SER A 86 -3.22 1.31 -6.57
C SER A 86 -2.66 -0.04 -7.05
N LEU A 87 -1.39 -0.08 -7.44
CA LEU A 87 -0.69 -1.29 -7.89
C LEU A 87 0.23 -1.87 -6.80
N CYS A 88 0.33 -1.19 -5.66
CA CYS A 88 1.10 -1.62 -4.52
C CYS A 88 0.19 -2.30 -3.49
N HIS A 89 0.70 -3.35 -2.89
CA HIS A 89 0.05 -4.06 -1.80
C HIS A 89 0.95 -4.02 -0.58
N LYS A 90 0.38 -3.72 0.59
CA LYS A 90 1.12 -3.81 1.85
C LYS A 90 1.45 -5.27 2.15
N GLU A 91 2.70 -5.50 2.52
CA GLU A 91 3.12 -6.75 3.12
C GLU A 91 2.62 -6.72 4.56
N PHE A 92 1.46 -7.32 4.82
CA PHE A 92 0.95 -7.46 6.17
C PHE A 92 1.87 -8.42 6.92
N GLU A 93 2.81 -7.89 7.68
CA GLU A 93 3.46 -8.67 8.72
C GLU A 93 2.40 -9.05 9.76
N LYS A 94 1.87 -10.26 9.63
CA LYS A 94 1.53 -11.12 10.78
C LYS A 94 0.59 -10.47 11.82
N LEU A 95 -0.60 -10.03 11.42
CA LEU A 95 -1.73 -9.86 12.35
C LEU A 95 -2.15 -11.18 13.05
N PHE A 96 -1.52 -12.32 12.71
CA PHE A 96 -1.83 -13.64 13.25
C PHE A 96 -0.68 -14.38 13.95
N ARG A 97 0.52 -13.78 14.17
CA ARG A 97 1.54 -14.45 15.05
C ARG A 97 1.39 -14.06 16.52
N GLY A 98 0.15 -13.96 16.97
CA GLY A 98 -0.23 -13.67 18.36
C GLY A 98 -1.38 -14.53 18.89
N HIS A 99 -1.79 -15.58 18.17
CA HIS A 99 -2.72 -16.59 18.68
C HIS A 99 -2.22 -17.99 18.32
N GLU A 100 -2.21 -18.86 19.34
CA GLU A 100 -1.80 -20.26 19.33
C GLU A 100 -0.30 -20.53 19.47
N ALA A 101 0.24 -20.08 20.60
CA ALA A 101 0.86 -21.04 21.50
C ALA A 101 -0.22 -22.07 21.93
N SER A 102 -0.47 -23.07 21.10
CA SER A 102 -1.28 -24.24 21.45
C SER A 102 -0.38 -25.47 21.39
N MET A 103 0.40 -25.66 22.45
CA MET A 103 0.94 -26.97 22.76
C MET A 103 -0.23 -27.82 23.32
N PRO A 104 -0.57 -28.98 22.74
CA PRO A 104 -1.35 -29.96 23.47
C PRO A 104 -0.43 -30.62 24.51
N ALA A 105 -0.37 -30.04 25.71
CA ALA A 105 0.16 -30.69 26.89
C ALA A 105 -0.94 -31.56 27.52
N LYS A 106 -1.10 -32.82 27.06
CA LYS A 106 -1.63 -33.95 27.85
C LYS A 106 -1.03 -35.26 27.34
N THR A 107 -0.06 -35.80 28.06
CA THR A 107 -0.22 -36.95 28.98
C THR A 107 -0.14 -38.30 28.25
N GLN A 108 1.01 -38.94 28.36
CA GLN A 108 1.04 -40.40 28.51
C GLN A 108 1.79 -40.71 29.80
N MET A 109 0.99 -40.88 30.87
CA MET A 109 1.40 -41.64 32.04
C MET A 109 1.54 -43.10 31.59
N MET A 110 2.75 -43.64 31.63
CA MET A 110 2.92 -45.05 31.96
C MET A 110 4.07 -45.20 32.95
N THR A 111 3.63 -45.48 34.17
CA THR A 111 4.31 -46.15 35.27
C THR A 111 5.30 -47.23 34.83
N GLY A 112 6.49 -47.19 35.42
CA GLY A 112 7.48 -48.27 35.33
C GLY A 112 8.61 -48.04 36.33
N TYR A 113 8.41 -48.53 37.55
CA TYR A 113 9.37 -48.62 38.65
C TYR A 113 10.80 -49.01 38.21
N SER A 114 11.84 -48.41 38.82
CA SER A 114 12.63 -49.08 39.88
C SER A 114 13.88 -48.28 40.29
N VAL A 115 13.86 -47.82 41.54
CA VAL A 115 14.95 -47.69 42.54
C VAL A 115 16.39 -47.48 42.06
N GLY A 116 16.94 -46.35 42.49
CA GLY A 116 18.38 -46.19 42.63
C GLY A 116 18.96 -47.07 43.75
N LEU A 117 20.25 -47.35 43.62
CA LEU A 117 21.12 -47.55 44.76
C LEU A 117 22.49 -46.99 44.39
N SER A 118 22.95 -46.09 45.26
CA SER A 118 24.27 -45.49 45.24
C SER A 118 25.33 -46.45 45.79
N ARG A 119 26.55 -46.26 45.28
CA ARG A 119 27.87 -46.80 45.66
C ARG A 119 28.23 -48.18 45.10
#